data_AF-A0A920MNB7-F1
#
_entry.id   AF-A0A920MNB7-F1
#
_cell.length_a   1.000
_cell.length_b   1.000
_cell.length_c   1.000
_cell.angle_alpha   90.00
_cell.angle_beta   90.00
_cell.angle_gamma   90.00
#
_symmetry.space_group_name_H-M   'P 1'
#
loop_
_entity.id
_entity.type
_entity.pdbx_description
1 polymer ?
#
loop_
_entity_poly.entity_id
_entity_poly.type
_entity_poly.pdbx_seq_one_letter_code
_entity_poly.pdbx_strand_id
1 'polypeptide(L)'
;MNEPGGFVKMLKCGIDCCKYESDRASKIRRHQANIHDLNVVWFPCNIGNCDFKTKNKHALKYHLLSLHDIGEKNEYSCDQDGCNYKSKTAGCLKNHLANIHDIGVQWHYCQEPDCNFKAKQKNVLKGHKARIHGIDVTWFYCNQPSCTYKAMDAYSITRHKSSVHNLGVKWHFCQEPNCEYKGKTAGHLKIHKMNIHYIGVKWHYCQESNCDFKAKHASDIKRHKSDVHNIGVKWYFCQEPDCEYKSKHASHIKVHREFLHDIGTNQCEYCFNNRNSKNSYLCKITGITSNICNGCYNKVTGKNTRKEKEWSDYLDKHLGINGLLSSDKNLRQLGGCQLYRPDKLYTDLNYVEVGECDEFEHKHSNGNYHCDERRISEIYEEDGIIGKNMAVLRWNPDNYTPKEGLKKLSRKERLKVYVELSKKLREKTSHTDKIHIYYLFYSEDNPRLSKNIPYTMIHNLDEISHI
;
A
#
# COMPACT_ATOMS: atom_id res chain seq x y z
N MET A 1 -40.34 11.68 45.40
CA MET A 1 -40.51 10.67 44.34
C MET A 1 -41.27 11.36 43.22
N ASN A 2 -40.58 11.73 42.14
CA ASN A 2 -41.19 12.41 41.00
C ASN A 2 -41.49 11.36 39.93
N GLU A 3 -42.77 11.14 39.64
CA GLU A 3 -43.23 10.26 38.57
C GLU A 3 -42.75 10.76 37.20
N PRO A 4 -42.30 9.88 36.29
CA PRO A 4 -41.88 10.28 34.95
C PRO A 4 -43.06 10.28 33.97
N GLY A 5 -43.25 11.43 33.31
CA GLY A 5 -43.53 11.51 31.87
C GLY A 5 -44.86 10.95 31.38
N GLY A 6 -45.88 11.80 31.32
CA GLY A 6 -47.09 11.53 30.54
C GLY A 6 -46.76 11.19 29.09
N PHE A 7 -47.36 10.11 28.59
CA PHE A 7 -47.25 9.66 27.20
C PHE A 7 -47.69 10.77 26.23
N VAL A 8 -46.75 11.38 25.53
CA VAL A 8 -47.05 12.37 24.49
C VAL A 8 -47.55 11.64 23.25
N LYS A 9 -48.85 11.74 22.96
CA LYS A 9 -49.47 11.14 21.77
C LYS A 9 -48.86 11.71 20.49
N MET A 10 -48.18 10.87 19.70
CA MET A 10 -47.62 11.25 18.40
C MET A 10 -48.73 11.39 17.35
N LEU A 11 -48.71 12.49 16.60
CA LEU A 11 -49.58 12.73 15.45
C LEU A 11 -48.88 12.22 14.18
N LYS A 12 -49.59 11.49 13.32
CA LYS A 12 -49.06 11.00 12.04
C LYS A 12 -49.45 11.93 10.89
N CYS A 13 -48.65 11.96 9.83
CA CYS A 13 -48.91 12.78 8.64
C CYS A 13 -50.24 12.47 7.93
N GLY A 14 -50.77 11.25 8.05
CA GLY A 14 -52.07 10.86 7.48
C GLY A 14 -52.12 10.75 5.95
N ILE A 15 -50.98 10.92 5.26
CA ILE A 15 -50.86 10.74 3.81
C ILE A 15 -50.30 9.35 3.53
N ASP A 16 -50.87 8.67 2.54
CA ASP A 16 -50.47 7.32 2.20
C ASP A 16 -48.98 7.24 1.86
N CYS A 17 -48.33 6.17 2.31
CA CYS A 17 -46.87 5.96 2.23
C CYS A 17 -45.98 6.99 2.97
N CYS A 18 -46.52 7.96 3.73
CA CYS A 18 -45.72 8.87 4.54
C CYS A 18 -45.56 8.41 6.00
N LYS A 19 -44.32 8.11 6.40
CA LYS A 19 -43.97 7.62 7.76
C LYS A 19 -43.66 8.73 8.77
N TYR A 20 -43.89 10.00 8.43
CA TYR A 20 -43.55 11.12 9.31
C TYR A 20 -44.54 11.26 10.47
N GLU A 21 -44.02 11.42 11.68
CA GLU A 21 -44.78 11.62 12.92
C GLU A 21 -44.17 12.73 13.79
N SER A 22 -44.99 13.38 14.60
CA SER A 22 -44.56 14.41 15.54
C SER A 22 -45.55 14.59 16.67
N ASP A 23 -45.03 14.94 17.84
CA ASP A 23 -45.75 15.44 19.03
C ASP A 23 -46.55 16.74 18.81
N ARG A 24 -46.33 17.48 17.72
CA ARG A 24 -46.92 18.81 17.50
C ARG A 24 -47.62 18.90 16.15
N ALA A 25 -48.90 19.26 16.18
CA ALA A 25 -49.71 19.45 14.97
C ALA A 25 -49.10 20.50 14.01
N SER A 26 -48.41 21.52 14.53
CA SER A 26 -47.71 22.52 13.71
C SER A 26 -46.56 21.95 12.89
N LYS A 27 -45.86 20.92 13.39
CA LYS A 27 -44.80 20.23 12.65
C LYS A 27 -45.36 19.30 11.57
N ILE A 28 -46.47 18.62 11.85
CA ILE A 28 -47.20 17.84 10.85
C ILE A 28 -47.68 18.72 9.70
N ARG A 29 -48.34 19.86 10.00
CA ARG A 29 -48.78 20.83 8.97
C ARG A 29 -47.60 21.35 8.13
N ARG A 30 -46.48 21.68 8.78
CA ARG A 30 -45.28 22.16 8.06
C ARG A 30 -44.65 21.06 7.18
N HIS A 31 -44.62 19.82 7.65
CA HIS A 31 -44.14 18.69 6.87
C HIS A 31 -45.05 18.42 5.66
N GLN A 32 -46.38 18.40 5.86
CA GLN A 32 -47.38 18.26 4.80
C GLN A 32 -47.24 19.36 3.74
N ALA A 33 -47.04 20.61 4.15
CA ALA A 33 -46.78 21.72 3.22
C ALA A 33 -45.45 21.57 2.46
N ASN A 34 -44.37 21.15 3.12
CA ASN A 34 -43.04 21.09 2.52
C ASN A 34 -42.80 19.87 1.63
N ILE A 35 -43.33 18.71 2.01
CA ILE A 35 -43.07 17.41 1.37
C ILE A 35 -44.22 16.99 0.45
N HIS A 36 -45.45 17.35 0.80
CA HIS A 36 -46.65 16.88 0.10
C HIS A 36 -47.47 18.00 -0.54
N ASP A 37 -46.98 19.24 -0.49
CA ASP A 37 -47.64 20.42 -1.06
C ASP A 37 -49.09 20.66 -0.60
N LEU A 38 -49.47 20.13 0.57
CA LEU A 38 -50.82 20.33 1.12
C LEU A 38 -50.92 21.65 1.88
N ASN A 39 -51.98 22.43 1.61
CA ASN A 39 -52.29 23.70 2.28
C ASN A 39 -51.10 24.68 2.31
N VAL A 40 -50.32 24.72 1.23
CA VAL A 40 -49.12 25.55 1.13
C VAL A 40 -49.48 27.01 0.97
N VAL A 41 -49.04 27.83 1.93
CA VAL A 41 -48.97 29.27 1.76
C VAL A 41 -47.59 29.62 1.22
N TRP A 42 -47.56 30.14 0.00
CA TRP A 42 -46.34 30.66 -0.60
C TRP A 42 -46.15 32.13 -0.19
N PHE A 43 -44.92 32.44 0.23
CA PHE A 43 -44.47 33.79 0.54
C PHE A 43 -43.55 34.26 -0.61
N PRO A 44 -44.08 34.99 -1.60
CA PRO A 44 -43.28 35.56 -2.67
C PRO A 44 -42.48 36.78 -2.20
N CYS A 45 -41.37 37.06 -2.88
CA CYS A 45 -40.72 38.35 -2.81
C CYS A 45 -41.55 39.37 -3.58
N ASN A 46 -41.83 40.53 -2.96
CA ASN A 46 -42.65 41.58 -3.57
C ASN A 46 -41.80 42.68 -4.22
N ILE A 47 -40.52 42.41 -4.48
CA ILE A 47 -39.56 43.37 -5.03
C ILE A 47 -39.43 43.12 -6.53
N GLY A 48 -39.51 44.19 -7.32
CA GLY A 48 -39.44 44.11 -8.78
C GLY A 48 -38.21 43.35 -9.27
N ASN A 49 -38.41 42.45 -10.24
CA ASN A 49 -37.39 41.55 -10.82
C ASN A 49 -36.85 40.47 -9.87
N CYS A 50 -37.65 40.01 -8.91
CA CYS A 50 -37.31 38.86 -8.07
C CYS A 50 -38.37 37.76 -8.09
N ASP A 51 -38.05 36.62 -8.71
CA ASP A 51 -38.95 35.46 -8.80
C ASP A 51 -38.93 34.55 -7.57
N PHE A 52 -38.26 34.98 -6.48
CA PHE A 52 -38.11 34.16 -5.30
C PHE A 52 -39.44 33.99 -4.56
N LYS A 53 -39.78 32.75 -4.23
CA LYS A 53 -40.91 32.40 -3.36
C LYS A 53 -40.55 31.24 -2.45
N THR A 54 -41.08 31.22 -1.24
CA THR A 54 -40.79 30.17 -0.27
C THR A 54 -42.00 29.81 0.57
N LYS A 55 -42.03 28.59 1.09
CA LYS A 55 -43.08 28.11 2.03
C LYS A 55 -42.80 28.54 3.49
N ASN A 56 -41.66 29.18 3.75
CA ASN A 56 -41.20 29.55 5.09
C ASN A 56 -40.99 31.06 5.21
N LYS A 57 -41.81 31.72 6.05
CA LYS A 57 -41.71 33.17 6.32
C LYS A 57 -40.31 33.62 6.78
N HIS A 58 -39.59 32.77 7.53
CA HIS A 58 -38.22 33.06 7.95
C HIS A 58 -37.26 33.04 6.76
N ALA A 59 -37.42 32.10 5.83
CA ALA A 59 -36.61 32.05 4.62
C ALA A 59 -36.86 33.27 3.72
N LEU A 60 -38.09 33.79 3.66
CA LEU A 60 -38.39 35.04 2.95
C LEU A 60 -37.70 36.22 3.62
N LYS A 61 -37.76 36.33 4.96
CA LYS A 61 -37.04 37.38 5.70
C LYS A 61 -35.53 37.36 5.41
N TYR A 62 -34.92 36.17 5.37
CA TYR A 62 -33.50 36.03 5.05
C TYR A 62 -33.19 36.38 3.59
N HIS A 63 -34.05 35.97 2.66
CA HIS A 63 -33.93 36.32 1.24
C HIS A 63 -33.96 37.84 1.04
N LEU A 64 -34.97 38.51 1.60
CA LEU A 64 -35.14 39.96 1.58
C LEU A 64 -33.92 40.67 2.16
N LEU A 65 -33.37 40.17 3.27
CA LEU A 65 -32.15 40.70 3.87
C LEU A 65 -30.91 40.48 2.99
N SER A 66 -30.79 39.32 2.34
CA SER A 66 -29.56 38.93 1.63
C SER A 66 -29.43 39.47 0.21
N LEU A 67 -30.55 39.59 -0.50
CA LEU A 67 -30.57 39.95 -1.92
C LEU A 67 -31.18 41.33 -2.17
N HIS A 68 -31.93 41.86 -1.20
CA HIS A 68 -32.59 43.15 -1.33
C HIS A 68 -32.27 44.14 -0.20
N ASP A 69 -31.42 43.72 0.75
CA ASP A 69 -31.05 44.49 1.94
C ASP A 69 -32.24 45.05 2.75
N ILE A 70 -33.38 44.34 2.73
CA ILE A 70 -34.61 44.75 3.43
C ILE A 70 -34.75 43.98 4.74
N GLY A 71 -34.74 44.71 5.85
CA GLY A 71 -34.95 44.21 7.21
C GLY A 71 -33.77 44.47 8.15
N GLU A 72 -33.96 44.25 9.44
CA GLU A 72 -32.89 44.44 10.43
C GLU A 72 -31.76 43.39 10.26
N LYS A 73 -30.55 43.89 9.96
CA LYS A 73 -29.31 43.11 10.08
C LYS A 73 -28.96 43.00 11.56
N ASN A 74 -29.37 41.90 12.19
CA ASN A 74 -28.79 41.53 13.48
C ASN A 74 -27.39 40.94 13.23
N GLU A 75 -26.38 41.81 13.26
CA GLU A 75 -24.97 41.43 13.20
C GLU A 75 -24.44 41.26 14.63
N TYR A 76 -24.03 40.04 14.95
CA TYR A 76 -23.45 39.69 16.25
C TYR A 76 -21.93 39.63 16.07
N SER A 77 -21.22 40.65 16.56
CA SER A 77 -19.77 40.73 16.55
C SER A 77 -19.16 40.12 17.82
N CYS A 78 -17.97 39.56 17.68
CA CYS A 78 -17.13 39.22 18.82
C CYS A 78 -16.57 40.52 19.44
N ASP A 79 -16.58 40.60 20.76
CA ASP A 79 -16.08 41.73 21.56
C ASP A 79 -14.66 41.47 22.12
N GLN A 80 -14.06 40.33 21.76
CA GLN A 80 -12.74 39.94 22.22
C GLN A 80 -11.63 40.66 21.45
N ASP A 81 -10.62 41.11 22.18
CA ASP A 81 -9.50 41.86 21.62
C ASP A 81 -8.80 41.08 20.50
N GLY A 82 -8.54 41.75 19.39
CA GLY A 82 -7.98 41.16 18.17
C GLY A 82 -8.91 40.23 17.37
N CYS A 83 -10.20 40.08 17.72
CA CYS A 83 -11.13 39.21 17.01
C CYS A 83 -12.13 39.95 16.11
N ASN A 84 -12.00 39.77 14.80
CA ASN A 84 -12.87 40.39 13.79
C ASN A 84 -14.08 39.51 13.41
N TYR A 85 -14.44 38.52 14.22
CA TYR A 85 -15.51 37.59 13.87
C TYR A 85 -16.89 38.24 13.97
N LYS A 86 -17.73 38.00 12.94
CA LYS A 86 -19.10 38.49 12.85
C LYS A 86 -20.02 37.35 12.42
N SER A 87 -21.23 37.33 12.95
CA SER A 87 -22.22 36.32 12.58
C SER A 87 -23.63 36.88 12.49
N LYS A 88 -24.49 36.20 11.72
CA LYS A 88 -25.89 36.60 11.52
C LYS A 88 -26.84 36.07 12.61
N THR A 89 -26.33 35.25 13.53
CA THR A 89 -27.16 34.66 14.60
C THR A 89 -26.38 34.58 15.91
N ALA A 90 -27.05 34.86 17.03
CA ALA A 90 -26.47 34.76 18.37
C ALA A 90 -25.86 33.37 18.66
N GLY A 91 -26.46 32.30 18.11
CA GLY A 91 -25.95 30.93 18.28
C GLY A 91 -24.59 30.70 17.62
N CYS A 92 -24.33 31.30 16.45
CA CYS A 92 -23.03 31.24 15.79
C CYS A 92 -21.97 31.99 16.59
N LEU A 93 -22.29 33.20 17.09
CA LEU A 93 -21.38 33.94 17.96
C LEU A 93 -21.07 33.16 19.24
N LYS A 94 -22.08 32.59 19.90
CA LYS A 94 -21.88 31.75 21.09
C LYS A 94 -20.96 30.56 20.82
N ASN A 95 -21.13 29.87 19.69
CA ASN A 95 -20.26 28.75 19.31
C ASN A 95 -18.83 29.21 18.97
N HIS A 96 -18.68 30.38 18.34
CA HIS A 96 -17.38 30.98 18.07
C HIS A 96 -16.64 31.33 19.36
N LEU A 97 -17.31 32.04 20.29
CA LEU A 97 -16.79 32.39 21.60
C LEU A 97 -16.32 31.15 22.37
N ALA A 98 -17.12 30.08 22.38
CA ALA A 98 -16.73 28.83 23.01
C ALA A 98 -15.52 28.16 22.32
N ASN A 99 -15.48 28.13 20.99
CA ASN A 99 -14.44 27.38 20.27
C ASN A 99 -13.10 28.11 20.18
N ILE A 100 -13.12 29.43 19.98
CA ILE A 100 -11.93 30.26 19.71
C ILE A 100 -11.44 30.96 20.96
N HIS A 101 -12.36 31.43 21.80
CA HIS A 101 -12.02 32.22 22.99
C HIS A 101 -12.23 31.49 24.31
N ASP A 102 -12.72 30.24 24.28
CA ASP A 102 -13.08 29.46 25.48
C ASP A 102 -14.11 30.14 26.39
N ILE A 103 -14.90 31.08 25.85
CA ILE A 103 -15.93 31.82 26.60
C ILE A 103 -17.27 31.09 26.52
N GLY A 104 -17.91 30.88 27.67
CA GLY A 104 -19.23 30.24 27.75
C GLY A 104 -19.23 28.77 27.33
N VAL A 105 -18.09 28.10 27.46
CA VAL A 105 -17.91 26.69 27.06
C VAL A 105 -18.73 25.78 27.94
N GLN A 106 -19.56 24.95 27.30
CA GLN A 106 -20.18 23.79 27.94
C GLN A 106 -19.54 22.52 27.37
N TRP A 107 -18.84 21.78 28.22
CA TRP A 107 -18.23 20.51 27.82
C TRP A 107 -19.27 19.39 27.80
N HIS A 108 -19.25 18.63 26.70
CA HIS A 108 -20.05 17.41 26.53
C HIS A 108 -19.12 16.21 26.52
N TYR A 109 -19.24 15.35 27.52
CA TYR A 109 -18.39 14.18 27.72
C TYR A 109 -19.01 12.92 27.11
N CYS A 110 -18.16 12.08 26.50
CA CYS A 110 -18.57 10.71 26.19
C CYS A 110 -18.82 9.96 27.49
N GLN A 111 -19.84 9.10 27.49
CA GLN A 111 -20.23 8.30 28.66
C GLN A 111 -19.89 6.82 28.46
N GLU A 112 -19.20 6.49 27.37
CA GLU A 112 -18.80 5.12 27.07
C GLU A 112 -17.59 4.71 27.92
N PRO A 113 -17.53 3.45 28.39
CA PRO A 113 -16.38 2.93 29.12
C PRO A 113 -15.06 3.18 28.38
N ASP A 114 -14.02 3.53 29.14
CA ASP A 114 -12.66 3.81 28.64
C ASP A 114 -12.56 4.92 27.56
N CYS A 115 -13.57 5.80 27.47
CA CYS A 115 -13.56 6.92 26.54
C CYS A 115 -13.48 8.28 27.23
N ASN A 116 -12.29 8.89 27.19
CA ASN A 116 -12.02 10.22 27.76
C ASN A 116 -12.38 11.39 26.81
N PHE A 117 -13.12 11.13 25.73
CA PHE A 117 -13.43 12.15 24.74
C PHE A 117 -14.44 13.17 25.27
N LYS A 118 -14.17 14.46 25.02
CA LYS A 118 -15.08 15.57 25.31
C LYS A 118 -15.09 16.58 24.17
N ALA A 119 -16.23 17.23 23.97
CA ALA A 119 -16.39 18.24 22.92
C ALA A 119 -17.16 19.46 23.41
N LYS A 120 -16.84 20.63 22.85
CA LYS A 120 -17.53 21.90 23.12
C LYS A 120 -18.91 21.98 22.46
N GLN A 121 -19.22 21.09 21.50
CA GLN A 121 -20.51 21.06 20.80
C GLN A 121 -21.12 19.65 20.78
N LYS A 122 -22.45 19.56 20.95
CA LYS A 122 -23.18 18.29 20.99
C LYS A 122 -23.09 17.48 19.70
N ASN A 123 -23.10 18.13 18.54
CA ASN A 123 -22.95 17.49 17.23
C ASN A 123 -21.58 16.81 17.07
N VAL A 124 -20.52 17.40 17.62
CA VAL A 124 -19.17 16.81 17.59
C VAL A 124 -19.12 15.56 18.47
N LEU A 125 -19.71 15.60 19.66
CA LEU A 125 -19.84 14.41 20.51
C LEU A 125 -20.67 13.32 19.83
N LYS A 126 -21.79 13.68 19.18
CA LYS A 126 -22.60 12.73 18.41
C LYS A 126 -21.80 12.08 17.28
N GLY A 127 -21.01 12.86 16.53
CA GLY A 127 -20.13 12.33 15.49
C GLY A 127 -19.02 11.43 16.04
N HIS A 128 -18.47 11.75 17.21
CA HIS A 128 -17.52 10.88 17.91
C HIS A 128 -18.16 9.55 18.32
N LYS A 129 -19.33 9.58 18.97
CA LYS A 129 -20.08 8.38 19.38
C LYS A 129 -20.40 7.48 18.19
N ALA A 130 -20.82 8.08 17.07
CA ALA A 130 -21.04 7.37 15.82
C ALA A 130 -19.76 6.70 15.29
N ARG A 131 -18.65 7.44 15.20
CA ARG A 131 -17.42 6.97 14.55
C ARG A 131 -16.59 5.99 15.38
N ILE A 132 -16.54 6.21 16.70
CA ILE A 132 -15.67 5.45 17.61
C ILE A 132 -16.43 4.32 18.28
N HIS A 133 -17.68 4.56 18.68
CA HIS A 133 -18.48 3.60 19.45
C HIS A 133 -19.60 2.95 18.63
N GLY A 134 -19.88 3.41 17.41
CA GLY A 134 -20.95 2.85 16.59
C GLY A 134 -22.37 3.18 17.08
N ILE A 135 -22.51 4.17 17.98
CA ILE A 135 -23.80 4.53 18.60
C ILE A 135 -24.58 5.50 17.71
N ASP A 136 -25.89 5.28 17.60
CA ASP A 136 -26.82 6.08 16.76
C ASP A 136 -26.37 6.20 15.30
N VAL A 137 -25.71 5.18 14.76
CA VAL A 137 -25.22 5.19 13.37
C VAL A 137 -26.27 4.65 12.42
N THR A 138 -26.64 5.48 11.45
CA THR A 138 -27.30 5.01 10.24
C THR A 138 -26.25 4.82 9.15
N TRP A 139 -26.03 3.57 8.75
CA TRP A 139 -25.10 3.24 7.66
C TRP A 139 -25.78 3.37 6.30
N PHE A 140 -25.12 4.08 5.40
CA PHE A 140 -25.43 4.11 3.98
C PHE A 140 -24.50 3.13 3.27
N TYR A 141 -25.06 2.27 2.43
CA TYR A 141 -24.31 1.25 1.69
C TYR A 141 -24.17 1.65 0.23
N CYS A 142 -23.03 1.30 -0.37
CA CYS A 142 -22.91 1.34 -1.83
C CYS A 142 -23.79 0.25 -2.43
N ASN A 143 -24.55 0.58 -3.47
CA ASN A 143 -25.47 -0.34 -4.14
C ASN A 143 -24.86 -0.97 -5.40
N GLN A 144 -23.55 -0.91 -5.57
CA GLN A 144 -22.87 -1.46 -6.74
C GLN A 144 -22.48 -2.93 -6.49
N PRO A 145 -22.58 -3.79 -7.52
CA PRO A 145 -22.18 -5.19 -7.41
C PRO A 145 -20.75 -5.33 -6.88
N SER A 146 -20.55 -6.28 -5.96
CA SER A 146 -19.25 -6.59 -5.36
C SER A 146 -18.59 -5.43 -4.59
N CYS A 147 -19.34 -4.38 -4.24
CA CYS A 147 -18.86 -3.28 -3.40
C CYS A 147 -19.42 -3.38 -1.98
N THR A 148 -18.54 -3.58 -1.00
CA THR A 148 -18.89 -3.67 0.43
C THR A 148 -18.75 -2.34 1.17
N TYR A 149 -18.46 -1.25 0.45
CA TYR A 149 -18.24 0.05 1.06
C TYR A 149 -19.52 0.60 1.70
N LYS A 150 -19.38 1.08 2.94
CA LYS A 150 -20.42 1.76 3.69
C LYS A 150 -19.88 3.03 4.32
N ALA A 151 -20.74 4.04 4.50
CA ALA A 151 -20.38 5.28 5.18
C ALA A 151 -21.51 5.76 6.08
N MET A 152 -21.18 6.65 7.03
CA MET A 152 -22.15 7.20 7.98
C MET A 152 -22.96 8.38 7.41
N ASP A 153 -22.62 8.83 6.20
CA ASP A 153 -23.29 9.96 5.55
C ASP A 153 -23.41 9.75 4.03
N ALA A 154 -24.46 10.34 3.47
CA ALA A 154 -24.78 10.20 2.04
C ALA A 154 -23.72 10.84 1.14
N TYR A 155 -23.07 11.92 1.58
CA TYR A 155 -22.03 12.59 0.80
C TYR A 155 -20.82 11.67 0.59
N SER A 156 -20.40 10.94 1.63
CA SER A 156 -19.33 9.96 1.59
C SER A 156 -19.64 8.80 0.64
N ILE A 157 -20.89 8.33 0.58
CA ILE A 157 -21.31 7.34 -0.43
C ILE A 157 -21.28 7.92 -1.84
N THR A 158 -21.81 9.13 -2.05
CA THR A 158 -21.78 9.78 -3.36
C THR A 158 -20.34 9.98 -3.85
N ARG A 159 -19.45 10.43 -2.96
CA ARG A 159 -18.02 10.58 -3.27
C ARG A 159 -17.33 9.24 -3.53
N HIS A 160 -17.67 8.19 -2.79
CA HIS A 160 -17.16 6.85 -3.06
C HIS A 160 -17.61 6.35 -4.44
N LYS A 161 -18.91 6.49 -4.76
CA LYS A 161 -19.48 6.11 -6.06
C LYS A 161 -18.79 6.86 -7.21
N SER A 162 -18.50 8.14 -7.03
CA SER A 162 -17.79 8.91 -8.05
C SER A 162 -16.31 8.53 -8.17
N SER A 163 -15.61 8.29 -7.05
CA SER A 163 -14.18 7.97 -7.05
C SER A 163 -13.85 6.53 -7.45
N VAL A 164 -14.66 5.55 -7.04
CA VAL A 164 -14.40 4.11 -7.26
C VAL A 164 -15.19 3.59 -8.46
N HIS A 165 -16.48 3.95 -8.56
CA HIS A 165 -17.38 3.43 -9.60
C HIS A 165 -17.61 4.38 -10.78
N ASN A 166 -17.00 5.57 -10.76
CA ASN A 166 -17.19 6.62 -11.77
C ASN A 166 -18.66 7.08 -11.96
N LEU A 167 -19.52 6.83 -10.97
CA LEU A 167 -20.93 7.20 -11.04
C LEU A 167 -21.14 8.66 -10.61
N GLY A 168 -21.86 9.43 -11.42
CA GLY A 168 -22.14 10.84 -11.13
C GLY A 168 -20.89 11.72 -11.12
N VAL A 169 -19.81 11.31 -11.79
CA VAL A 169 -18.57 12.10 -11.88
C VAL A 169 -18.79 13.28 -12.83
N LYS A 170 -18.60 14.50 -12.31
CA LYS A 170 -18.34 15.66 -13.15
C LYS A 170 -16.84 15.74 -13.44
N TRP A 171 -16.46 15.51 -14.69
CA TRP A 171 -15.06 15.57 -15.10
C TRP A 171 -14.58 17.02 -15.23
N HIS A 172 -13.36 17.27 -14.77
CA HIS A 172 -12.68 18.55 -14.89
C HIS A 172 -11.51 18.40 -15.87
N PHE A 173 -11.65 18.98 -17.05
CA PHE A 173 -10.66 18.88 -18.14
C PHE A 173 -9.62 19.99 -18.04
N CYS A 174 -8.36 19.65 -18.32
CA CYS A 174 -7.34 20.65 -18.58
C CYS A 174 -7.68 21.41 -19.86
N GLN A 175 -7.43 22.71 -19.86
CA GLN A 175 -7.70 23.61 -20.99
C GLN A 175 -6.40 24.08 -21.65
N GLU A 176 -5.25 23.59 -21.19
CA GLU A 176 -3.97 23.97 -21.79
C GLU A 176 -3.78 23.25 -23.13
N PRO A 177 -3.18 23.92 -24.12
CA PRO A 177 -2.91 23.30 -25.42
C PRO A 177 -2.15 21.99 -25.29
N ASN A 178 -2.56 20.98 -26.09
CA ASN A 178 -1.96 19.65 -26.13
C ASN A 178 -1.98 18.90 -24.78
N CYS A 179 -2.97 19.16 -23.91
CA CYS A 179 -3.16 18.42 -22.67
C CYS A 179 -4.54 17.75 -22.58
N GLU A 180 -4.56 16.42 -22.63
CA GLU A 180 -5.78 15.61 -22.55
C GLU A 180 -6.18 15.23 -21.10
N TYR A 181 -5.47 15.76 -20.10
CA TYR A 181 -5.69 15.39 -18.71
C TYR A 181 -7.11 15.77 -18.25
N LYS A 182 -7.76 14.85 -17.55
CA LYS A 182 -9.03 15.09 -16.84
C LYS A 182 -8.99 14.52 -15.42
N GLY A 183 -9.44 15.32 -14.47
CA GLY A 183 -9.54 14.96 -13.06
C GLY A 183 -10.98 14.77 -12.60
N LYS A 184 -11.19 13.93 -11.58
CA LYS A 184 -12.51 13.75 -10.93
C LYS A 184 -12.89 14.90 -9.98
N THR A 185 -11.92 15.75 -9.62
CA THR A 185 -12.13 16.90 -8.74
C THR A 185 -11.37 18.11 -9.27
N ALA A 186 -11.88 19.32 -9.00
CA ALA A 186 -11.20 20.56 -9.33
C ALA A 186 -9.81 20.68 -8.65
N GLY A 187 -9.68 20.13 -7.43
CA GLY A 187 -8.40 20.10 -6.71
C GLY A 187 -7.31 19.30 -7.44
N HIS A 188 -7.66 18.13 -7.99
CA HIS A 188 -6.71 17.33 -8.77
C HIS A 188 -6.30 18.04 -10.06
N LEU A 189 -7.24 18.70 -10.75
CA LEU A 189 -6.92 19.50 -11.94
C LEU A 189 -5.97 20.66 -11.59
N LYS A 190 -6.19 21.34 -10.46
CA LYS A 190 -5.29 22.40 -9.98
C LYS A 190 -3.88 21.87 -9.71
N ILE A 191 -3.76 20.72 -9.04
CA ILE A 191 -2.46 20.08 -8.79
C ILE A 191 -1.78 19.67 -10.09
N HIS A 192 -2.52 19.09 -11.03
CA HIS A 192 -2.01 18.75 -12.36
C HIS A 192 -1.47 19.99 -13.09
N LYS A 193 -2.26 21.06 -13.17
CA LYS A 193 -1.85 22.34 -13.78
C LYS A 193 -0.58 22.90 -13.14
N MET A 194 -0.48 22.84 -11.83
CA MET A 194 0.71 23.26 -11.09
C MET A 194 1.95 22.38 -11.39
N ASN A 195 1.78 21.06 -11.42
CA ASN A 195 2.88 20.13 -11.57
C ASN A 195 3.39 20.05 -13.02
N ILE A 196 2.48 20.03 -13.99
CA ILE A 196 2.78 19.81 -15.42
C ILE A 196 2.91 21.13 -16.18
N HIS A 197 1.95 22.04 -16.00
CA HIS A 197 1.92 23.30 -16.75
C HIS A 197 2.53 24.49 -16.00
N TYR A 198 3.00 24.28 -14.76
CA TYR A 198 3.52 25.34 -13.89
C TYR A 198 2.54 26.49 -13.62
N ILE A 199 1.25 26.26 -13.83
CA ILE A 199 0.20 27.28 -13.62
C ILE A 199 -0.20 27.30 -12.15
N GLY A 200 -0.20 28.48 -11.55
CA GLY A 200 -0.58 28.67 -10.15
C GLY A 200 0.40 28.04 -9.16
N VAL A 201 1.66 27.84 -9.56
CA VAL A 201 2.73 27.34 -8.68
C VAL A 201 3.01 28.37 -7.60
N LYS A 202 2.94 27.92 -6.35
CA LYS A 202 3.51 28.63 -5.21
C LYS A 202 4.71 27.82 -4.72
N TRP A 203 5.91 28.38 -4.89
CA TRP A 203 7.12 27.74 -4.40
C TRP A 203 7.18 27.84 -2.88
N HIS A 204 7.45 26.71 -2.25
CA HIS A 204 7.79 26.61 -0.84
C HIS A 204 9.29 26.41 -0.75
N TYR A 205 9.96 27.15 0.14
CA TYR A 205 11.40 27.12 0.31
C TYR A 205 11.75 26.48 1.65
N CYS A 206 12.86 25.75 1.70
CA CYS A 206 13.48 25.39 2.95
C CYS A 206 13.96 26.68 3.64
N GLN A 207 13.81 26.74 4.97
CA GLN A 207 14.19 27.92 5.76
C GLN A 207 15.46 27.67 6.59
N GLU A 208 16.08 26.50 6.42
CA GLU A 208 17.29 26.16 7.14
C GLU A 208 18.51 26.83 6.49
N SER A 209 19.48 27.21 7.33
CA SER A 209 20.72 27.84 6.87
C SER A 209 21.45 26.96 5.86
N ASN A 210 21.92 27.55 4.75
CA ASN A 210 22.64 26.88 3.67
C ASN A 210 21.84 25.77 2.98
N CYS A 211 20.52 25.96 2.81
CA CYS A 211 19.69 25.05 2.04
C CYS A 211 18.80 25.77 1.02
N ASP A 212 19.13 25.63 -0.26
CA ASP A 212 18.39 26.24 -1.38
C ASP A 212 17.23 25.38 -1.90
N PHE A 213 16.90 24.30 -1.19
CA PHE A 213 15.85 23.38 -1.63
C PHE A 213 14.48 24.08 -1.65
N LYS A 214 13.77 23.93 -2.77
CA LYS A 214 12.40 24.42 -2.95
C LYS A 214 11.52 23.37 -3.60
N ALA A 215 10.23 23.39 -3.27
CA ALA A 215 9.26 22.44 -3.79
C ALA A 215 7.92 23.09 -4.08
N LYS A 216 7.13 22.46 -4.97
CA LYS A 216 5.78 22.91 -5.33
C LYS A 216 4.75 22.62 -4.22
N HIS A 217 5.00 21.64 -3.35
CA HIS A 217 4.11 21.27 -2.25
C HIS A 217 4.78 21.45 -0.89
N ALA A 218 4.03 21.96 0.09
CA ALA A 218 4.52 22.10 1.47
C ALA A 218 4.89 20.75 2.11
N SER A 219 4.22 19.66 1.74
CA SER A 219 4.55 18.31 2.21
C SER A 219 5.94 17.86 1.77
N ASP A 220 6.40 18.29 0.59
CA ASP A 220 7.73 17.96 0.09
C ASP A 220 8.82 18.69 0.87
N ILE A 221 8.59 19.95 1.25
CA ILE A 221 9.50 20.67 2.17
C ILE A 221 9.54 19.98 3.53
N LYS A 222 8.39 19.59 4.08
CA LYS A 222 8.36 18.86 5.36
C LYS A 222 9.16 17.55 5.30
N ARG A 223 9.00 16.80 4.21
CA ARG A 223 9.77 15.57 3.95
C ARG A 223 11.26 15.85 3.83
N HIS A 224 11.65 16.82 3.00
CA HIS A 224 13.04 17.24 2.84
C HIS A 224 13.67 17.65 4.18
N LYS A 225 12.97 18.45 4.99
CA LYS A 225 13.42 18.84 6.33
C LYS A 225 13.67 17.64 7.25
N SER A 226 12.79 16.63 7.21
CA SER A 226 13.00 15.38 7.94
C SER A 226 14.21 14.60 7.43
N ASP A 227 14.36 14.48 6.11
CA ASP A 227 15.36 13.60 5.50
C ASP A 227 16.77 14.20 5.57
N VAL A 228 16.92 15.48 5.24
CA VAL A 228 18.20 16.19 5.13
C VAL A 228 18.58 16.89 6.43
N HIS A 229 17.63 17.60 7.06
CA HIS A 229 17.93 18.41 8.25
C HIS A 229 17.59 17.73 9.57
N ASN A 230 17.00 16.53 9.54
CA ASN A 230 16.49 15.85 10.73
C ASN A 230 15.45 16.66 11.53
N ILE A 231 14.75 17.58 10.89
CA ILE A 231 13.74 18.43 11.53
C ILE A 231 12.36 17.80 11.43
N GLY A 232 11.65 17.72 12.57
CA GLY A 232 10.32 17.14 12.63
C GLY A 232 10.29 15.65 12.29
N VAL A 233 11.41 14.95 12.49
CA VAL A 233 11.55 13.52 12.22
C VAL A 233 10.66 12.73 13.16
N LYS A 234 9.90 11.81 12.57
CA LYS A 234 9.23 10.75 13.30
C LYS A 234 9.87 9.43 12.89
N TRP A 235 10.48 8.76 13.86
CA TRP A 235 11.01 7.42 13.64
C TRP A 235 9.90 6.38 13.73
N TYR A 236 9.93 5.45 12.79
CA TYR A 236 9.11 4.25 12.77
C TYR A 236 10.04 3.07 12.95
N PHE A 237 9.70 2.17 13.87
CA PHE A 237 10.51 1.02 14.23
C PHE A 237 9.80 -0.26 13.77
N CYS A 238 10.56 -1.23 13.28
CA CYS A 238 10.04 -2.58 13.15
C CYS A 238 9.58 -3.09 14.53
N GLN A 239 8.47 -3.82 14.56
CA GLN A 239 7.91 -4.37 15.80
C GLN A 239 8.16 -5.88 15.91
N GLU A 240 8.83 -6.47 14.93
CA GLU A 240 9.14 -7.89 14.96
C GLU A 240 10.31 -8.16 15.92
N PRO A 241 10.27 -9.26 16.69
CA PRO A 241 11.37 -9.66 17.57
C PRO A 241 12.69 -9.72 16.81
N ASP A 242 13.78 -9.31 17.47
CA ASP A 242 15.15 -9.36 16.94
C ASP A 242 15.37 -8.54 15.65
N CYS A 243 14.51 -7.55 15.36
CA CYS A 243 14.68 -6.63 14.24
C CYS A 243 14.88 -5.17 14.70
N GLU A 244 16.11 -4.68 14.56
CA GLU A 244 16.48 -3.30 14.94
C GLU A 244 16.20 -2.25 13.84
N TYR A 245 15.62 -2.66 12.71
CA TYR A 245 15.41 -1.76 11.58
C TYR A 245 14.45 -0.61 11.92
N LYS A 246 14.87 0.61 11.59
CA LYS A 246 14.07 1.83 11.77
C LYS A 246 14.17 2.74 10.55
N SER A 247 13.13 3.53 10.32
CA SER A 247 13.06 4.45 9.19
C SER A 247 12.32 5.74 9.56
N LYS A 248 12.65 6.83 8.85
CA LYS A 248 11.89 8.10 8.91
C LYS A 248 10.54 8.00 8.19
N HIS A 249 10.34 6.96 7.36
CA HIS A 249 9.16 6.78 6.53
C HIS A 249 8.41 5.49 6.87
N ALA A 250 7.11 5.60 7.17
CA ALA A 250 6.25 4.45 7.47
C ALA A 250 6.15 3.46 6.29
N SER A 251 6.19 3.97 5.04
CA SER A 251 6.17 3.14 3.83
C SER A 251 7.39 2.23 3.75
N HIS A 252 8.57 2.70 4.16
CA HIS A 252 9.79 1.89 4.15
C HIS A 252 9.73 0.79 5.22
N ILE A 253 9.14 1.06 6.40
CA ILE A 253 8.88 -0.01 7.38
C ILE A 253 7.90 -1.04 6.84
N LYS A 254 6.83 -0.62 6.15
CA LYS A 254 5.90 -1.55 5.51
C LYS A 254 6.62 -2.47 4.52
N VAL A 255 7.38 -1.89 3.59
CA VAL A 255 8.18 -2.64 2.60
C VAL A 255 9.18 -3.57 3.28
N HIS A 256 9.91 -3.09 4.28
CA HIS A 256 10.83 -3.90 5.08
C HIS A 256 10.14 -5.13 5.69
N ARG A 257 8.96 -4.95 6.31
CA ARG A 257 8.19 -6.05 6.90
C ARG A 257 7.66 -7.02 5.84
N GLU A 258 7.27 -6.52 4.68
CA GLU A 258 6.83 -7.35 3.55
C GLU A 258 7.96 -8.24 3.02
N PHE A 259 9.17 -7.70 2.87
CA PHE A 259 10.28 -8.43 2.25
C PHE A 259 11.10 -9.27 3.24
N LEU A 260 11.43 -8.74 4.42
CA LEU A 260 12.28 -9.43 5.38
C LEU A 260 11.51 -10.30 6.37
N HIS A 261 10.30 -9.90 6.76
CA HIS A 261 9.48 -10.65 7.72
C HIS A 261 8.33 -11.41 7.06
N ASP A 262 8.19 -11.31 5.73
CA ASP A 262 7.11 -11.93 4.96
C ASP A 262 5.72 -11.50 5.46
N ILE A 263 5.55 -10.28 5.96
CA ILE A 263 4.27 -9.78 6.50
C ILE A 263 3.56 -8.94 5.45
N GLY A 264 2.38 -9.35 5.02
CA GLY A 264 1.63 -8.68 3.97
C GLY A 264 0.13 -8.90 4.13
N THR A 265 -0.60 -8.83 3.02
CA THR A 265 -2.07 -8.95 3.02
C THR A 265 -2.58 -10.31 2.52
N ASN A 266 -1.70 -11.20 2.04
CA ASN A 266 -2.11 -12.49 1.50
C ASN A 266 -2.31 -13.48 2.63
N GLN A 267 -3.53 -14.00 2.80
CA GLN A 267 -3.77 -15.04 3.79
C GLN A 267 -3.16 -16.37 3.33
N CYS A 268 -2.31 -16.97 4.17
CA CYS A 268 -1.77 -18.30 3.95
C CYS A 268 -2.83 -19.37 4.25
N GLU A 269 -3.07 -20.30 3.33
CA GLU A 269 -4.08 -21.36 3.53
C GLU A 269 -3.67 -22.43 4.56
N TYR A 270 -2.40 -22.45 5.01
CA TYR A 270 -1.90 -23.45 5.97
C TYR A 270 -1.76 -22.88 7.39
N CYS A 271 -1.23 -21.67 7.53
CA CYS A 271 -1.06 -21.04 8.85
C CYS A 271 -2.09 -19.94 9.14
N PHE A 272 -2.98 -19.63 8.19
CA PHE A 272 -4.05 -18.63 8.28
C PHE A 272 -3.62 -17.19 8.58
N ASN A 273 -2.31 -16.97 8.70
CA ASN A 273 -1.73 -15.65 8.91
C ASN A 273 -1.61 -14.89 7.60
N ASN A 274 -1.72 -13.56 7.69
CA ASN A 274 -1.45 -12.68 6.56
C ASN A 274 0.05 -12.52 6.34
N ARG A 275 0.48 -12.77 5.10
CA ARG A 275 1.87 -12.81 4.66
C ARG A 275 2.03 -12.07 3.34
N ASN A 276 3.25 -11.72 2.99
CA ASN A 276 3.53 -11.08 1.70
C ASN A 276 3.59 -12.13 0.59
N SER A 277 4.25 -13.25 0.87
CA SER A 277 4.38 -14.38 -0.02
C SER A 277 3.05 -15.10 -0.28
N LYS A 278 2.94 -15.64 -1.50
CA LYS A 278 1.79 -16.40 -1.98
C LYS A 278 2.25 -17.46 -2.95
N ASN A 279 2.73 -18.59 -2.42
CA ASN A 279 3.25 -19.69 -3.21
C ASN A 279 2.15 -20.70 -3.50
N SER A 280 1.96 -21.03 -4.77
CA SER A 280 1.07 -22.13 -5.18
C SER A 280 1.75 -23.46 -4.90
N TYR A 281 1.09 -24.32 -4.13
CA TYR A 281 1.57 -25.67 -3.79
C TYR A 281 0.48 -26.70 -4.10
N LEU A 282 0.83 -27.71 -4.91
CA LEU A 282 0.00 -28.88 -5.16
C LEU A 282 0.38 -29.97 -4.15
N CYS A 283 -0.54 -30.32 -3.26
CA CYS A 283 -0.35 -31.40 -2.31
C CYS A 283 -0.35 -32.75 -3.04
N LYS A 284 0.75 -33.50 -2.96
CA LYS A 284 0.85 -34.83 -3.61
C LYS A 284 -0.11 -35.87 -3.01
N ILE A 285 -0.55 -35.67 -1.77
CA ILE A 285 -1.44 -36.60 -1.06
C ILE A 285 -2.89 -36.32 -1.42
N THR A 286 -3.31 -35.04 -1.36
CA THR A 286 -4.72 -34.66 -1.53
C THR A 286 -5.07 -34.20 -2.95
N GLY A 287 -4.07 -33.91 -3.79
CA GLY A 287 -4.27 -33.34 -5.13
C GLY A 287 -4.77 -31.89 -5.14
N ILE A 288 -4.88 -31.24 -3.97
CA ILE A 288 -5.40 -29.88 -3.84
C ILE A 288 -4.27 -28.87 -4.05
N THR A 289 -4.56 -27.82 -4.82
CA THR A 289 -3.66 -26.66 -4.97
C THR A 289 -4.02 -25.59 -3.95
N SER A 290 -3.06 -25.20 -3.12
CA SER A 290 -3.20 -24.16 -2.08
C SER A 290 -2.19 -23.05 -2.22
N ASN A 291 -2.56 -21.82 -1.84
CA ASN A 291 -1.65 -20.69 -1.72
C ASN A 291 -1.11 -20.58 -0.29
N ILE A 292 0.19 -20.79 -0.13
CA ILE A 292 0.85 -20.83 1.18
C ILE A 292 2.02 -19.85 1.25
N CYS A 293 2.35 -19.39 2.45
CA CYS A 293 3.48 -18.49 2.66
C CYS A 293 4.84 -19.20 2.53
N ASN A 294 5.93 -18.45 2.43
CA ASN A 294 7.30 -18.98 2.33
C ASN A 294 7.63 -19.94 3.48
N GLY A 295 7.28 -19.58 4.72
CA GLY A 295 7.53 -20.43 5.89
C GLY A 295 6.78 -21.77 5.84
N CYS A 296 5.51 -21.77 5.39
CA CYS A 296 4.76 -23.02 5.20
C CYS A 296 5.27 -23.81 3.98
N TYR A 297 5.65 -23.10 2.92
CA TYR A 297 6.19 -23.71 1.71
C TYR A 297 7.50 -24.45 1.98
N ASN A 298 8.42 -23.84 2.73
CA ASN A 298 9.65 -24.49 3.16
C ASN A 298 9.36 -25.74 3.98
N LYS A 299 8.44 -25.69 4.96
CA LYS A 299 8.07 -26.86 5.77
C LYS A 299 7.60 -28.06 4.95
N VAL A 300 6.91 -27.83 3.81
CA VAL A 300 6.35 -28.91 2.99
C VAL A 300 7.20 -29.30 1.78
N THR A 301 8.14 -28.46 1.36
CA THR A 301 9.01 -28.72 0.19
C THR A 301 10.48 -28.87 0.52
N GLY A 302 10.92 -28.42 1.69
CA GLY A 302 12.33 -28.26 2.07
C GLY A 302 13.03 -27.06 1.41
N LYS A 303 12.34 -26.29 0.55
CA LYS A 303 12.93 -25.21 -0.26
C LYS A 303 12.51 -23.83 0.25
N ASN A 304 13.44 -22.88 0.27
CA ASN A 304 13.21 -21.55 0.84
C ASN A 304 12.38 -20.67 -0.08
N THR A 305 12.47 -20.86 -1.40
CA THR A 305 11.70 -20.08 -2.36
C THR A 305 11.09 -20.91 -3.49
N ARG A 306 10.08 -20.32 -4.14
CA ARG A 306 9.51 -20.88 -5.36
C ARG A 306 10.51 -20.90 -6.52
N LYS A 307 11.46 -19.96 -6.60
CA LYS A 307 12.41 -19.87 -7.72
C LYS A 307 13.42 -21.01 -7.67
N GLU A 308 13.97 -21.30 -6.49
CA GLU A 308 14.83 -22.46 -6.24
C GLU A 308 14.12 -23.77 -6.58
N LYS A 309 12.83 -23.89 -6.21
CA LYS A 309 12.03 -25.05 -6.60
C LYS A 309 11.83 -25.16 -8.11
N GLU A 310 11.39 -24.10 -8.76
CA GLU A 310 11.19 -24.08 -10.21
C GLU A 310 12.48 -24.44 -10.96
N TRP A 311 13.63 -23.94 -10.49
CA TRP A 311 14.94 -24.28 -11.04
C TRP A 311 15.25 -25.77 -10.84
N SER A 312 15.24 -26.27 -9.60
CA SER A 312 15.59 -27.67 -9.34
C SER A 312 14.62 -28.66 -9.99
N ASP A 313 13.31 -28.41 -9.98
CA ASP A 313 12.32 -29.29 -10.60
C ASP A 313 12.50 -29.29 -12.14
N TYR A 314 12.93 -28.17 -12.72
CA TYR A 314 13.26 -28.07 -14.15
C TYR A 314 14.51 -28.89 -14.48
N LEU A 315 15.57 -28.80 -13.66
CA LEU A 315 16.78 -29.60 -13.85
C LEU A 315 16.49 -31.09 -13.74
N ASP A 316 15.76 -31.53 -12.71
CA ASP A 316 15.42 -32.95 -12.51
C ASP A 316 14.62 -33.50 -13.70
N LYS A 317 13.76 -32.67 -14.31
CA LYS A 317 12.99 -33.04 -15.51
C LYS A 317 13.85 -33.12 -16.79
N HIS A 318 14.83 -32.23 -16.97
CA HIS A 318 15.52 -32.04 -18.24
C HIS A 318 16.93 -32.64 -18.30
N LEU A 319 17.62 -32.76 -17.16
CA LEU A 319 18.92 -33.43 -17.01
C LEU A 319 18.79 -34.84 -16.43
N GLY A 320 17.64 -35.15 -15.82
CA GLY A 320 17.44 -36.38 -15.06
C GLY A 320 18.16 -36.35 -13.71
N ILE A 321 18.11 -37.50 -13.02
CA ILE A 321 18.72 -37.70 -11.70
C ILE A 321 19.96 -38.61 -11.74
N ASN A 322 20.38 -39.04 -12.93
CA ASN A 322 21.57 -39.87 -13.09
C ASN A 322 22.81 -39.06 -12.70
N GLY A 323 23.63 -39.62 -11.82
CA GLY A 323 24.80 -38.92 -11.25
C GLY A 323 24.47 -37.88 -10.18
N LEU A 324 23.19 -37.66 -9.82
CA LEU A 324 22.82 -36.72 -8.75
C LEU A 324 23.20 -37.31 -7.38
N LEU A 325 24.27 -36.80 -6.79
CA LEU A 325 24.79 -37.21 -5.48
C LEU A 325 24.10 -36.47 -4.32
N SER A 326 23.84 -35.17 -4.50
CA SER A 326 23.16 -34.34 -3.50
C SER A 326 22.11 -33.44 -4.13
N SER A 327 21.01 -33.26 -3.40
CA SER A 327 20.08 -32.16 -3.59
C SER A 327 19.78 -31.62 -2.21
N ASP A 328 20.23 -30.40 -1.91
CA ASP A 328 19.93 -29.72 -0.64
C ASP A 328 20.42 -30.45 0.64
N LYS A 329 21.43 -31.31 0.53
CA LYS A 329 22.04 -32.00 1.69
C LYS A 329 23.49 -31.54 1.86
N ASN A 330 23.92 -31.47 3.12
CA ASN A 330 25.33 -31.19 3.39
C ASN A 330 26.21 -32.40 3.04
N LEU A 331 27.48 -32.14 2.71
CA LEU A 331 28.40 -33.19 2.26
C LEU A 331 28.67 -34.24 3.34
N ARG A 332 28.66 -33.86 4.61
CA ARG A 332 28.76 -34.80 5.74
C ARG A 332 27.67 -35.86 5.76
N GLN A 333 26.44 -35.51 5.40
CA GLN A 333 25.33 -36.48 5.27
C GLN A 333 25.53 -37.47 4.11
N LEU A 334 26.49 -37.23 3.24
CA LEU A 334 26.83 -38.07 2.08
C LEU A 334 28.13 -38.87 2.32
N GLY A 335 28.66 -38.85 3.54
CA GLY A 335 29.92 -39.52 3.90
C GLY A 335 31.17 -38.65 3.76
N GLY A 336 31.02 -37.37 3.39
CA GLY A 336 32.13 -36.39 3.36
C GLY A 336 32.44 -35.78 4.73
N CYS A 337 33.36 -34.82 4.74
CA CYS A 337 33.82 -34.15 5.96
C CYS A 337 33.19 -32.76 6.17
N GLN A 338 32.72 -32.09 5.10
CA GLN A 338 32.29 -30.70 5.14
C GLN A 338 30.80 -30.52 5.46
N LEU A 339 30.48 -29.41 6.11
CA LEU A 339 29.09 -29.00 6.41
C LEU A 339 28.42 -28.20 5.27
N TYR A 340 29.15 -27.94 4.17
CA TYR A 340 28.61 -27.21 3.04
C TYR A 340 27.48 -27.96 2.36
N ARG A 341 26.48 -27.20 1.91
CA ARG A 341 25.27 -27.70 1.26
C ARG A 341 25.15 -27.03 -0.11
N PRO A 342 25.69 -27.65 -1.17
CA PRO A 342 25.31 -27.29 -2.53
C PRO A 342 23.82 -27.49 -2.77
N ASP A 343 23.19 -26.64 -3.57
CA ASP A 343 21.78 -26.84 -3.94
C ASP A 343 21.60 -28.12 -4.76
N LYS A 344 22.47 -28.35 -5.74
CA LYS A 344 22.58 -29.59 -6.52
C LYS A 344 24.04 -29.99 -6.68
N LEU A 345 24.33 -31.28 -6.52
CA LEU A 345 25.64 -31.87 -6.77
C LEU A 345 25.50 -33.09 -7.65
N TYR A 346 26.06 -33.02 -8.86
CA TYR A 346 26.17 -34.15 -9.76
C TYR A 346 27.62 -34.63 -9.80
N THR A 347 27.84 -35.94 -9.78
CA THR A 347 29.16 -36.56 -9.94
C THR A 347 29.12 -37.58 -11.06
N ASP A 348 30.21 -37.62 -11.81
CA ASP A 348 30.55 -38.65 -12.79
C ASP A 348 32.00 -39.12 -12.54
N LEU A 349 32.55 -39.97 -13.42
CA LEU A 349 33.89 -40.53 -13.34
C LEU A 349 34.99 -39.46 -13.27
N ASN A 350 34.96 -38.48 -14.18
CA ASN A 350 35.99 -37.43 -14.29
C ASN A 350 35.45 -36.00 -14.14
N TYR A 351 34.17 -35.85 -13.82
CA TYR A 351 33.47 -34.57 -13.80
C TYR A 351 32.57 -34.44 -12.57
N VAL A 352 32.50 -33.23 -12.01
CA VAL A 352 31.61 -32.87 -10.90
C VAL A 352 30.93 -31.55 -11.25
N GLU A 353 29.61 -31.50 -11.12
CA GLU A 353 28.82 -30.29 -11.34
C GLU A 353 28.19 -29.85 -10.02
N VAL A 354 28.54 -28.64 -9.58
CA VAL A 354 27.95 -27.97 -8.43
C VAL A 354 26.97 -26.93 -8.97
N GLY A 355 25.67 -27.16 -8.81
CA GLY A 355 24.63 -26.20 -9.20
C GLY A 355 24.19 -25.36 -8.01
N GLU A 356 24.17 -24.04 -8.18
CA GLU A 356 23.77 -23.05 -7.16
C GLU A 356 22.72 -22.11 -7.74
N CYS A 357 21.56 -21.98 -7.08
CA CYS A 357 20.50 -21.05 -7.44
C CYS A 357 20.65 -19.75 -6.63
N ASP A 358 21.52 -18.85 -7.08
CA ASP A 358 21.84 -17.63 -6.35
C ASP A 358 20.82 -16.51 -6.57
N GLU A 359 19.80 -16.47 -5.71
CA GLU A 359 18.90 -15.32 -5.66
C GLU A 359 19.67 -14.01 -5.41
N PHE A 360 19.26 -12.96 -6.13
CA PHE A 360 19.87 -11.63 -6.08
C PHE A 360 21.39 -11.62 -6.29
N GLU A 361 21.90 -12.52 -7.15
CA GLU A 361 23.32 -12.62 -7.47
C GLU A 361 24.21 -12.83 -6.23
N HIS A 362 23.67 -13.51 -5.22
CA HIS A 362 24.33 -13.80 -3.95
C HIS A 362 24.71 -12.54 -3.12
N LYS A 363 24.02 -11.41 -3.34
CA LYS A 363 24.32 -10.13 -2.66
C LYS A 363 23.85 -10.04 -1.21
N HIS A 364 22.83 -10.80 -0.82
CA HIS A 364 22.21 -10.70 0.51
C HIS A 364 22.86 -11.54 1.61
N SER A 365 23.81 -12.42 1.29
CA SER A 365 24.53 -13.21 2.30
C SER A 365 25.65 -12.38 2.95
N ASN A 366 25.81 -12.48 4.27
CA ASN A 366 26.93 -11.88 5.02
C ASN A 366 28.25 -12.61 4.70
N GLY A 367 28.79 -12.40 3.50
CA GLY A 367 30.03 -13.01 3.01
C GLY A 367 30.85 -12.06 2.12
N ASN A 368 31.93 -12.57 1.55
CA ASN A 368 32.70 -11.90 0.49
C ASN A 368 33.19 -12.97 -0.49
N TYR A 369 33.78 -12.56 -1.62
CA TYR A 369 34.27 -13.51 -2.64
C TYR A 369 35.29 -14.50 -2.04
N HIS A 370 36.16 -14.06 -1.12
CA HIS A 370 37.19 -14.90 -0.51
C HIS A 370 36.59 -16.04 0.32
N CYS A 371 35.54 -15.78 1.11
CA CYS A 371 34.85 -16.82 1.86
C CYS A 371 34.20 -17.86 0.93
N ASP A 372 33.68 -17.42 -0.21
CA ASP A 372 33.01 -18.31 -1.16
C ASP A 372 34.01 -19.13 -2.00
N GLU A 373 35.12 -18.52 -2.42
CA GLU A 373 36.23 -19.25 -3.05
C GLU A 373 36.77 -20.33 -2.12
N ARG A 374 37.00 -20.00 -0.83
CA ARG A 374 37.42 -21.00 0.16
C ARG A 374 36.42 -22.14 0.26
N ARG A 375 35.12 -21.83 0.28
CA ARG A 375 34.05 -22.85 0.29
C ARG A 375 34.14 -23.76 -0.93
N ILE A 376 34.30 -23.19 -2.13
CA ILE A 376 34.40 -23.95 -3.37
C ILE A 376 35.64 -24.86 -3.35
N SER A 377 36.79 -24.35 -2.90
CA SER A 377 38.02 -25.14 -2.76
C SER A 377 37.87 -26.27 -1.75
N GLU A 378 37.26 -26.02 -0.59
CA GLU A 378 37.03 -27.04 0.44
C GLU A 378 36.02 -28.12 -0.03
N ILE A 379 35.07 -27.77 -0.89
CA ILE A 379 34.20 -28.76 -1.57
C ILE A 379 35.01 -29.60 -2.56
N TYR A 380 35.97 -29.00 -3.28
CA TYR A 380 36.82 -29.72 -4.22
C TYR A 380 37.73 -30.75 -3.55
N GLU A 381 38.20 -30.43 -2.34
CA GLU A 381 39.10 -31.30 -1.54
C GLU A 381 38.41 -32.52 -0.94
N GLU A 382 37.08 -32.64 -1.07
CA GLU A 382 36.34 -33.80 -0.55
C GLU A 382 36.69 -35.10 -1.29
N ASP A 383 36.73 -36.18 -0.51
CA ASP A 383 37.00 -37.51 -1.02
C ASP A 383 35.96 -37.90 -2.09
N GLY A 384 36.45 -38.20 -3.29
CA GLY A 384 35.61 -38.54 -4.45
C GLY A 384 35.30 -37.36 -5.39
N ILE A 385 35.64 -36.13 -5.02
CA ILE A 385 35.63 -34.96 -5.92
C ILE A 385 37.06 -34.59 -6.33
N ILE A 386 38.00 -34.66 -5.39
CA ILE A 386 39.39 -34.26 -5.61
C ILE A 386 40.00 -34.96 -6.84
N GLY A 387 40.69 -34.19 -7.67
CA GLY A 387 41.33 -34.65 -8.91
C GLY A 387 40.44 -34.65 -10.15
N LYS A 388 39.11 -34.62 -9.99
CA LYS A 388 38.16 -34.47 -11.10
C LYS A 388 38.12 -33.04 -11.62
N ASN A 389 37.44 -32.82 -12.75
CA ASN A 389 37.11 -31.48 -13.22
C ASN A 389 35.80 -31.04 -12.58
N MET A 390 35.81 -29.94 -11.83
CA MET A 390 34.63 -29.42 -11.14
C MET A 390 34.14 -28.12 -11.79
N ALA A 391 32.90 -28.13 -12.28
CA ALA A 391 32.22 -26.95 -12.77
C ALA A 391 31.19 -26.45 -11.75
N VAL A 392 31.28 -25.18 -11.36
CA VAL A 392 30.33 -24.53 -10.45
C VAL A 392 29.40 -23.65 -11.27
N LEU A 393 28.16 -24.08 -11.46
CA LEU A 393 27.15 -23.38 -12.26
C LEU A 393 26.26 -22.55 -11.35
N ARG A 394 26.49 -21.23 -11.35
CA ARG A 394 25.81 -20.26 -10.51
C ARG A 394 24.75 -19.52 -11.30
N TRP A 395 23.47 -19.76 -10.98
CA TRP A 395 22.35 -19.27 -11.78
C TRP A 395 21.53 -18.21 -11.04
N ASN A 396 21.42 -17.02 -11.62
CA ASN A 396 20.63 -15.94 -11.06
C ASN A 396 19.18 -15.90 -11.61
N PRO A 397 18.15 -16.17 -10.78
CA PRO A 397 16.74 -16.06 -11.18
C PRO A 397 16.21 -14.63 -11.23
N ASP A 398 16.97 -13.65 -10.73
CA ASP A 398 16.52 -12.29 -10.42
C ASP A 398 16.98 -11.24 -11.44
N ASN A 399 16.88 -9.97 -11.04
CA ASN A 399 17.34 -8.86 -11.84
C ASN A 399 18.87 -8.90 -11.97
N TYR A 400 19.37 -8.50 -13.13
CA TYR A 400 20.80 -8.32 -13.42
C TYR A 400 20.95 -7.32 -14.57
N THR A 401 22.15 -6.78 -14.72
CA THR A 401 22.55 -5.93 -15.84
C THR A 401 23.28 -6.81 -16.88
N PRO A 402 22.69 -7.08 -18.06
CA PRO A 402 23.37 -7.82 -19.11
C PRO A 402 24.57 -7.03 -19.66
N LYS A 403 25.52 -7.73 -20.28
CA LYS A 403 26.59 -7.10 -21.07
C LYS A 403 26.01 -6.14 -22.10
N GLU A 404 26.77 -5.10 -22.42
CA GLU A 404 26.37 -4.09 -23.40
C GLU A 404 25.95 -4.74 -24.73
N GLY A 405 24.76 -4.36 -25.23
CA GLY A 405 24.20 -4.92 -26.46
C GLY A 405 23.39 -6.21 -26.31
N LEU A 406 23.38 -6.88 -25.15
CA LEU A 406 22.60 -8.10 -24.94
C LEU A 406 21.19 -7.84 -24.38
N LYS A 407 20.19 -8.52 -24.96
CA LYS A 407 18.82 -8.50 -24.46
C LYS A 407 18.70 -9.37 -23.21
N LYS A 408 18.07 -8.83 -22.18
CA LYS A 408 17.78 -9.56 -20.95
C LYS A 408 16.75 -10.67 -21.16
N LEU A 409 17.16 -11.92 -20.85
CA LEU A 409 16.30 -13.09 -20.99
C LEU A 409 15.28 -13.25 -19.84
N SER A 410 14.12 -13.83 -20.15
CA SER A 410 13.13 -14.26 -19.17
C SER A 410 13.62 -15.48 -18.37
N ARG A 411 13.10 -15.69 -17.16
CA ARG A 411 13.54 -16.81 -16.30
C ARG A 411 13.40 -18.18 -16.98
N LYS A 412 12.34 -18.39 -17.77
CA LYS A 412 12.15 -19.65 -18.52
C LYS A 412 13.22 -19.85 -19.59
N GLU A 413 13.65 -18.80 -20.28
CA GLU A 413 14.73 -18.87 -21.27
C GLU A 413 16.07 -19.10 -20.58
N ARG A 414 16.30 -18.47 -19.43
CA ARG A 414 17.50 -18.69 -18.61
C ARG A 414 17.67 -20.13 -18.14
N LEU A 415 16.58 -20.81 -17.80
CA LEU A 415 16.60 -22.23 -17.44
C LEU A 415 17.04 -23.12 -18.62
N LYS A 416 16.63 -22.77 -19.85
CA LYS A 416 17.09 -23.47 -21.06
C LYS A 416 18.60 -23.32 -21.24
N VAL A 417 19.13 -22.10 -21.10
CA VAL A 417 20.57 -21.81 -21.19
C VAL A 417 21.35 -22.63 -20.15
N TYR A 418 20.87 -22.69 -18.90
CA TYR A 418 21.50 -23.53 -17.87
C TYR A 418 21.59 -24.99 -18.30
N VAL A 419 20.48 -25.57 -18.75
CA VAL A 419 20.40 -26.99 -19.13
C VAL A 419 21.32 -27.28 -20.32
N GLU A 420 21.35 -26.42 -21.33
CA GLU A 420 22.22 -26.61 -22.50
C GLU A 420 23.71 -26.48 -22.13
N LEU A 421 24.07 -25.56 -21.23
CA LEU A 421 25.44 -25.47 -20.72
C LEU A 421 25.83 -26.74 -19.95
N SER A 422 24.98 -27.19 -19.02
CA SER A 422 25.22 -28.40 -18.23
C SER A 422 25.41 -29.64 -19.11
N LYS A 423 24.56 -29.84 -20.12
CA LYS A 423 24.73 -30.93 -21.10
C LYS A 423 26.06 -30.85 -21.82
N LYS A 424 26.42 -29.66 -22.34
CA LYS A 424 27.66 -29.47 -23.09
C LYS A 424 28.90 -29.74 -22.23
N LEU A 425 28.89 -29.32 -20.96
CA LEU A 425 29.98 -29.59 -20.04
C LEU A 425 30.10 -31.09 -19.72
N ARG A 426 28.97 -31.80 -19.58
CA ARG A 426 28.98 -33.26 -19.35
C ARG A 426 29.49 -34.06 -20.55
N GLU A 427 29.34 -33.56 -21.77
CA GLU A 427 29.88 -34.19 -22.98
C GLU A 427 31.40 -33.98 -23.14
N LYS A 428 31.97 -32.98 -22.46
CA LYS A 428 33.37 -32.60 -22.61
C LYS A 428 34.28 -33.55 -21.82
N THR A 429 35.21 -34.20 -22.51
CA THR A 429 36.14 -35.18 -21.92
C THR A 429 37.38 -34.54 -21.28
N SER A 430 37.67 -33.27 -21.55
CA SER A 430 38.79 -32.53 -20.93
C SER A 430 38.45 -31.06 -20.67
N HIS A 431 38.66 -30.62 -19.44
CA HIS A 431 38.61 -29.20 -19.04
C HIS A 431 40.02 -28.70 -18.75
N THR A 432 40.30 -27.44 -19.07
CA THR A 432 41.61 -26.80 -18.82
C THR A 432 41.84 -26.57 -17.33
N ASP A 433 40.80 -26.12 -16.63
CA ASP A 433 40.86 -25.83 -15.21
C ASP A 433 40.25 -26.96 -14.38
N LYS A 434 40.87 -27.28 -13.25
CA LYS A 434 40.32 -28.25 -12.29
C LYS A 434 39.06 -27.76 -11.59
N ILE A 435 38.97 -26.46 -11.37
CA ILE A 435 37.79 -25.78 -10.83
C ILE A 435 37.48 -24.61 -11.76
N HIS A 436 36.27 -24.55 -12.31
CA HIS A 436 35.83 -23.43 -13.14
C HIS A 436 34.42 -22.97 -12.74
N ILE A 437 34.21 -21.67 -12.59
CA ILE A 437 32.91 -21.10 -12.21
C ILE A 437 32.19 -20.53 -13.43
N TYR A 438 30.96 -20.95 -13.66
CA TYR A 438 30.09 -20.37 -14.67
C TYR A 438 29.05 -19.48 -13.99
N TYR A 439 29.15 -18.17 -14.19
CA TYR A 439 28.18 -17.19 -13.70
C TYR A 439 27.10 -16.96 -14.76
N LEU A 440 25.93 -17.56 -14.56
CA LEU A 440 24.79 -17.41 -15.47
C LEU A 440 23.92 -16.23 -15.02
N PHE A 441 23.84 -15.21 -15.88
CA PHE A 441 22.98 -14.03 -15.70
C PHE A 441 23.35 -13.14 -14.50
N TYR A 442 24.66 -12.94 -14.30
CA TYR A 442 25.23 -12.00 -13.33
C TYR A 442 25.57 -10.66 -13.98
N SER A 443 25.59 -9.59 -13.20
CA SER A 443 26.06 -8.27 -13.60
C SER A 443 27.59 -8.22 -13.49
N GLU A 444 28.26 -7.58 -14.45
CA GLU A 444 29.73 -7.56 -14.53
C GLU A 444 30.39 -6.81 -13.37
N ASP A 445 29.67 -5.88 -12.74
CA ASP A 445 30.09 -5.08 -11.60
C ASP A 445 29.84 -5.77 -10.25
N ASN A 446 29.42 -7.04 -10.24
CA ASN A 446 29.10 -7.73 -8.99
C ASN A 446 30.37 -7.94 -8.13
N PRO A 447 30.43 -7.39 -6.90
CA PRO A 447 31.60 -7.51 -6.02
C PRO A 447 31.86 -8.93 -5.50
N ARG A 448 30.96 -9.89 -5.77
CA ARG A 448 31.05 -11.30 -5.38
C ARG A 448 31.61 -12.21 -6.47
N LEU A 449 31.96 -11.68 -7.64
CA LEU A 449 32.67 -12.47 -8.65
C LEU A 449 34.02 -12.94 -8.10
N SER A 450 34.39 -14.16 -8.50
CA SER A 450 35.67 -14.78 -8.17
C SER A 450 36.84 -13.94 -8.68
N LYS A 451 37.92 -13.89 -7.92
CA LYS A 451 39.19 -13.25 -8.31
C LYS A 451 40.32 -14.25 -8.51
N ASN A 452 40.28 -15.40 -7.83
CA ASN A 452 41.35 -16.40 -7.85
C ASN A 452 40.97 -17.69 -8.59
N ILE A 453 39.68 -18.03 -8.65
CA ILE A 453 39.19 -19.19 -9.41
C ILE A 453 38.75 -18.71 -10.80
N PRO A 454 39.20 -19.36 -11.90
CA PRO A 454 38.82 -18.97 -13.25
C PRO A 454 37.31 -19.09 -13.44
N TYR A 455 36.74 -18.14 -14.18
CA TYR A 455 35.30 -18.09 -14.40
C TYR A 455 34.92 -17.59 -15.80
N THR A 456 33.71 -17.97 -16.23
CA THR A 456 33.07 -17.51 -17.46
C THR A 456 31.68 -16.97 -17.15
N MET A 457 31.30 -15.83 -17.75
CA MET A 457 29.94 -15.27 -17.65
C MET A 457 29.10 -15.64 -18.86
N ILE A 458 27.87 -16.12 -18.62
CA ILE A 458 26.92 -16.56 -19.64
C ILE A 458 25.59 -15.81 -19.51
N HIS A 459 25.17 -15.17 -20.59
CA HIS A 459 23.97 -14.35 -20.72
C HIS A 459 23.05 -14.80 -21.87
N ASN A 460 23.51 -15.67 -22.76
CA ASN A 460 22.69 -16.24 -23.84
C ASN A 460 23.20 -17.64 -24.27
N LEU A 461 22.52 -18.25 -25.26
CA LEU A 461 22.90 -19.56 -25.81
C LEU A 461 24.14 -19.50 -26.70
N ASP A 462 24.38 -18.38 -27.40
CA ASP A 462 25.49 -18.25 -28.35
C ASP A 462 26.85 -18.29 -27.63
N GLU A 463 26.92 -17.75 -26.42
CA GLU A 463 28.12 -17.81 -25.56
C GLU A 463 28.45 -19.25 -25.10
N ILE A 464 27.49 -20.18 -25.15
CA ILE A 464 27.75 -21.60 -24.88
C ILE A 464 28.49 -22.25 -26.04
N SER A 465 28.31 -21.78 -27.28
CA SER A 465 28.87 -22.43 -28.48
C SER A 465 30.41 -22.51 -28.47
N HIS A 466 31.08 -21.59 -27.78
CA HIS A 466 32.54 -21.50 -27.69
C HIS A 466 33.18 -22.26 -26.51
N ILE A 467 32.37 -22.88 -25.65
CA ILE A 467 32.81 -23.67 -24.47
C ILE A 467 33.01 -25.13 -24.84
#